data_AF-A0A8D5ZA97-F1
#
_entry.id   AF-A0A8D5ZA97-F1
#
_cell.length_a   1.000
_cell.length_b   1.000
_cell.length_c   1.000
_cell.angle_alpha   90.00
_cell.angle_beta   90.00
_cell.angle_gamma   90.00
#
_symmetry.space_group_name_H-M   'P 1'
#
loop_
_entity.id
_entity.type
_entity.pdbx_description
1 polymer ?
#
loop_
_entity_poly.entity_id
_entity_poly.type
_entity_poly.pdbx_seq_one_letter_code
_entity_poly.pdbx_strand_id
1 'polypeptide(L)'
;MPKIIITIEKIDPELEKVIERSIIIEDIDRQYVKVSKEPLSIKIEGSSYSRIRAIVNSYISWINTIILTINKLEEIESGGKNFT
;
A
#
# COMPACT_ATOMS: atom_id res chain seq x y z
N MET A 1 0.27 -21.84 9.41
CA MET A 1 0.65 -21.12 8.17
C MET A 1 1.00 -19.69 8.55
N PRO A 2 2.13 -19.13 8.09
CA PRO A 2 2.46 -17.74 8.37
C PRO A 2 1.41 -16.79 7.80
N LYS A 3 1.16 -15.72 8.55
CA LYS A 3 0.11 -14.73 8.27
C LYS A 3 0.63 -13.36 8.70
N ILE A 4 0.48 -12.38 7.81
CA ILE A 4 0.83 -10.98 8.06
C ILE A 4 -0.40 -10.13 7.73
N ILE A 5 -0.68 -9.16 8.58
CA ILE A 5 -1.73 -8.16 8.35
C ILE A 5 -1.02 -6.81 8.33
N ILE A 6 -1.13 -6.11 7.21
CA ILE A 6 -0.69 -4.73 7.09
C ILE A 6 -1.96 -3.89 7.24
N THR A 7 -2.00 -3.04 8.27
CA THR A 7 -3.08 -2.07 8.47
C THR A 7 -2.51 -0.68 8.26
N ILE A 8 -3.19 0.10 7.44
CA ILE A 8 -2.84 1.49 7.21
C ILE A 8 -3.76 2.33 8.10
N GLU A 9 -3.18 2.99 9.10
CA GLU A 9 -3.90 3.83 10.05
C GLU A 9 -3.55 5.30 9.85
N LYS A 10 -4.52 6.19 10.13
CA LYS A 10 -4.33 7.65 10.16
C LYS A 10 -3.84 8.24 8.83
N ILE A 11 -4.35 7.72 7.71
CA ILE A 11 -4.14 8.28 6.37
C ILE A 11 -5.35 9.12 5.97
N ASP A 12 -5.12 10.16 5.16
CA ASP A 12 -6.18 10.95 4.54
C ASP A 12 -7.15 10.05 3.74
N PRO A 13 -8.48 10.21 3.88
CA PRO A 13 -9.45 9.33 3.24
C PRO A 13 -9.35 9.26 1.70
N GLU A 14 -8.93 10.33 1.02
CA GLU A 14 -8.73 10.32 -0.42
C GLU A 14 -7.45 9.55 -0.78
N LEU A 15 -6.37 9.73 -0.02
CA LEU A 15 -5.15 8.94 -0.17
C LEU A 15 -5.42 7.45 0.10
N GLU A 16 -6.22 7.11 1.11
CA GLU A 16 -6.63 5.73 1.41
C GLU A 16 -7.36 5.10 0.21
N LYS A 17 -8.29 5.83 -0.42
CA LYS A 17 -8.99 5.38 -1.64
C LYS A 17 -8.07 5.19 -2.82
N VAL A 18 -7.07 6.06 -3.00
CA VAL A 18 -6.09 5.93 -4.09
C VAL A 18 -5.25 4.67 -3.89
N ILE A 19 -4.72 4.47 -2.69
CA ILE A 19 -3.94 3.26 -2.36
C ILE A 19 -4.79 2.01 -2.55
N GLU A 20 -6.03 2.01 -2.04
CA GLU A 20 -6.97 0.90 -2.19
C GLU A 20 -7.16 0.55 -3.67
N ARG A 21 -7.52 1.52 -4.51
CA ARG A 21 -7.79 1.30 -5.94
C ARG A 21 -6.55 0.85 -6.68
N SER A 22 -5.40 1.46 -6.42
CA SER A 22 -4.14 1.07 -7.04
C SER A 22 -3.77 -0.38 -6.72
N ILE A 23 -3.94 -0.82 -5.47
CA ILE A 23 -3.61 -2.19 -5.07
C ILE A 23 -4.63 -3.22 -5.60
N ILE A 24 -5.92 -2.88 -5.60
CA ILE A 24 -6.96 -3.79 -6.11
C ILE A 24 -6.83 -4.00 -7.63
N ILE A 25 -6.47 -2.96 -8.39
CA ILE A 25 -6.33 -3.03 -9.85
C ILE A 25 -5.19 -3.96 -10.27
N GLU A 26 -4.09 -4.01 -9.53
CA GLU A 26 -2.96 -4.89 -9.84
C GLU A 26 -3.39 -6.36 -9.89
N ASP A 27 -4.29 -6.77 -8.99
CA ASP A 27 -4.92 -8.09 -9.04
C ASP A 27 -3.95 -9.29 -8.96
N ILE A 28 -2.74 -9.03 -8.46
CA ILE A 28 -1.63 -10.00 -8.33
C ILE A 28 -1.75 -10.76 -7.01
N ASP A 29 -1.33 -12.03 -7.01
CA ASP A 29 -1.23 -12.88 -5.81
C ASP A 29 -2.57 -13.11 -5.08
N ARG A 30 -3.71 -13.10 -5.81
CA ARG A 30 -5.08 -13.35 -5.28
C ARG A 30 -5.22 -14.54 -4.32
N GLN A 31 -4.43 -15.59 -4.53
CA GLN A 31 -4.44 -16.79 -3.68
C GLN A 31 -3.82 -16.56 -2.28
N TYR A 32 -3.05 -15.49 -2.13
CA TYR A 32 -2.31 -15.14 -0.93
C TYR A 32 -2.77 -13.84 -0.29
N VAL A 33 -3.39 -12.93 -1.05
CA VAL A 33 -3.71 -11.57 -0.60
C VAL A 33 -5.22 -11.34 -0.55
N LYS A 34 -5.69 -10.77 0.56
CA LYS A 34 -7.06 -10.28 0.75
C LYS A 34 -7.01 -8.84 1.24
N VAL A 35 -7.66 -7.95 0.51
CA VAL A 35 -7.80 -6.54 0.86
C VAL A 35 -9.17 -6.33 1.51
N SER A 36 -9.22 -5.73 2.69
CA SER A 36 -10.45 -5.34 3.38
C SER A 36 -10.50 -3.82 3.52
N LYS A 37 -11.71 -3.27 3.46
CA LYS A 37 -11.97 -1.83 3.50
C LYS A 37 -12.25 -1.38 4.94
N GLU A 38 -11.88 -0.13 5.23
CA GLU A 38 -12.26 0.66 6.42
C GLU A 38 -11.97 -0.03 7.78
N PRO A 39 -10.73 0.06 8.31
CA PRO A 39 -9.53 0.66 7.70
C PRO A 39 -8.94 -0.24 6.61
N LEU A 40 -8.26 0.37 5.64
CA LEU A 40 -7.53 -0.36 4.59
C LEU A 40 -6.56 -1.36 5.23
N SER A 41 -6.86 -2.63 5.05
CA SER A 41 -6.06 -3.73 5.58
C SER A 41 -5.77 -4.77 4.50
N ILE A 42 -4.51 -5.17 4.44
CA ILE A 42 -3.99 -6.12 3.46
C ILE A 42 -3.53 -7.35 4.24
N LYS A 43 -4.33 -8.40 4.16
CA LYS A 43 -4.05 -9.69 4.77
C LYS A 43 -3.28 -10.55 3.77
N ILE A 44 -2.09 -11.00 4.16
CA ILE A 44 -1.22 -11.86 3.36
C ILE A 44 -1.06 -13.19 4.10
N GLU A 45 -1.47 -14.29 3.48
CA GLU A 45 -1.43 -15.64 4.05
C GLU A 45 -0.87 -16.66 3.04
N GLY A 46 -0.06 -17.61 3.51
CA GLY A 46 0.57 -18.59 2.63
C GLY A 46 1.31 -19.70 3.39
N SER A 47 1.72 -20.76 2.67
CA SER A 47 2.41 -21.91 3.28
C SER A 47 3.93 -21.70 3.44
N SER A 48 4.52 -20.78 2.68
CA SER A 48 5.98 -20.55 2.64
C SER A 48 6.35 -19.16 3.13
N TYR A 49 7.27 -19.09 4.11
CA TYR A 49 7.83 -17.83 4.60
C TYR A 49 8.51 -17.02 3.50
N SER A 50 9.25 -17.67 2.59
CA SER A 50 9.93 -16.99 1.48
C SER A 50 8.94 -16.35 0.51
N ARG A 51 7.83 -17.03 0.23
CA ARG A 51 6.76 -16.49 -0.63
C ARG A 51 6.09 -15.30 0.05
N ILE A 52 5.70 -15.43 1.32
CA ILE A 52 5.08 -14.32 2.06
C ILE A 52 6.02 -13.12 2.13
N ARG A 53 7.31 -13.34 2.43
CA ARG A 53 8.31 -12.26 2.45
C ARG A 53 8.39 -11.52 1.11
N ALA A 54 8.37 -12.25 -0.01
CA ALA A 54 8.38 -11.62 -1.33
C ALA A 54 7.13 -10.76 -1.57
N ILE A 55 5.94 -11.29 -1.26
CA ILE A 55 4.66 -10.57 -1.42
C ILE A 55 4.64 -9.33 -0.54
N VAL A 56 4.99 -9.45 0.74
CA VAL A 56 5.03 -8.34 1.69
C VAL A 56 5.97 -7.25 1.20
N ASN A 57 7.16 -7.62 0.73
CA ASN A 57 8.13 -6.65 0.20
C ASN A 57 7.57 -5.88 -1.01
N SER A 58 6.92 -6.58 -1.95
CA SER A 58 6.29 -5.93 -3.11
C SER A 58 5.20 -4.95 -2.69
N TYR A 59 4.27 -5.40 -1.83
CA TYR A 59 3.14 -4.57 -1.41
C TYR A 59 3.57 -3.35 -0.59
N ILE A 60 4.53 -3.49 0.33
CA ILE A 60 5.10 -2.35 1.06
C ILE A 60 5.76 -1.37 0.09
N SER A 61 6.52 -1.88 -0.89
CA SER A 61 7.16 -1.03 -1.90
C SER A 61 6.14 -0.24 -2.70
N TRP A 62 5.06 -0.88 -3.16
CA TRP A 62 4.01 -0.21 -3.94
C TRP A 62 3.28 0.86 -3.13
N ILE A 63 2.86 0.53 -1.89
CA ILE A 63 2.21 1.50 -0.99
C ILE A 63 3.12 2.72 -0.80
N ASN A 64 4.41 2.50 -0.51
CA ASN A 64 5.36 3.57 -0.31
C ASN A 64 5.56 4.43 -1.58
N THR A 65 5.63 3.80 -2.76
CA THR A 65 5.72 4.52 -4.04
C THR A 65 4.49 5.39 -4.29
N ILE A 66 3.30 4.90 -4.00
CA ILE A 66 2.04 5.67 -4.15
C ILE A 66 2.07 6.90 -3.23
N ILE A 67 2.38 6.70 -1.94
CA ILE A 67 2.44 7.79 -0.95
C ILE A 67 3.47 8.84 -1.35
N LEU A 68 4.70 8.43 -1.70
CA LEU A 68 5.76 9.36 -2.09
C LEU A 68 5.40 10.15 -3.35
N THR A 69 4.72 9.49 -4.30
CA THR A 69 4.29 10.14 -5.54
C THR A 69 3.26 11.21 -5.26
N ILE A 70 2.26 10.92 -4.41
CA ILE A 70 1.21 11.87 -4.06
C ILE A 70 1.78 13.05 -3.27
N ASN A 71 2.59 12.79 -2.24
CA ASN A 71 3.24 13.86 -1.47
C ASN A 71 4.08 14.78 -2.39
N LYS A 72 4.81 14.20 -3.34
CA LYS A 72 5.60 14.99 -4.31
C LYS A 72 4.73 15.84 -5.24
N LEU A 73 3.55 15.34 -5.64
CA LEU A 73 2.61 16.12 -6.45
C LEU A 73 2.03 17.28 -5.64
N GLU A 74 1.66 17.05 -4.39
CA GLU A 74 1.18 18.09 -3.47
C GLU A 74 2.24 19.18 -3.24
N GLU A 75 3.51 18.80 -3.08
CA GLU A 75 4.62 19.76 -2.97
C GLU A 75 4.78 20.65 -4.21
N ILE A 76 4.60 20.09 -5.41
CA ILE A 76 4.67 20.82 -6.68
C ILE A 76 3.49 21.78 -6.79
N GLU A 77 2.27 21.34 -6.49
CA GLU A 77 1.07 22.17 -6.52
C GLU A 77 1.11 23.30 -5.48
N SER A 78 1.73 23.04 -4.32
CA SER A 78 1.92 24.03 -3.25
C SER A 78 2.96 25.11 -3.56
N GLY A 79 3.59 25.07 -4.74
CA GLY A 79 4.48 26.13 -5.22
C GLY A 79 5.91 26.06 -4.67
N GLY A 80 6.42 24.87 -4.29
CA GLY A 80 7.85 24.65 -4.08
C GLY A 80 8.52 25.56 -3.04
N LYS A 81 7.81 25.94 -1.98
CA LYS A 81 8.45 26.59 -0.81
C LYS A 81 9.16 25.52 0.02
N ASN A 82 10.39 25.18 -0.37
CA ASN A 82 11.53 24.84 0.51
C ASN A 82 12.62 24.14 -0.33
N PHE A 83 13.35 24.94 -1.12
CA PHE A 83 14.67 24.58 -1.61
C PHE A 83 15.64 25.72 -1.29
N THR A 84 16.24 25.64 -0.09
CA THR A 84 17.56 26.19 0.27
C THR A 84 18.16 25.31 1.34
#